data_AF-A0A4S0V4V1-F1
#
_entry.id   AF-A0A4S0V4V1-F1
#
_cell.length_a   1.000
_cell.length_b   1.000
_cell.length_c   1.000
_cell.angle_alpha   90.00
_cell.angle_beta   90.00
_cell.angle_gamma   90.00
#
_symmetry.space_group_name_H-M   'P 1'
#
loop_
_entity.id
_entity.type
_entity.pdbx_description
1 polymer ?
#
loop_
_entity_poly.entity_id
_entity_poly.type
_entity_poly.pdbx_seq_one_letter_code
_entity_poly.pdbx_strand_id
1 'polypeptide(L)'
;VQQGKSVRLTVACAMIGRHLAHGDDYFAERSALRTLVAELAEQHGFTESDVDVNAADGASQGALYLTVTGTSAEAGDDGQVGRGNRVNGLITPCRPMSLEAAAGKNPVSHVGKIYNIAARDIAETICAALSEV
;
A
#
# COMPACT_ATOMS: atom_id res chain seq x y z
N VAL A 1 -10.76 2.81 -0.86
CA VAL A 1 -12.07 2.90 -0.17
C VAL A 1 -13.13 2.31 -1.09
N GLN A 2 -13.92 1.33 -0.63
CA GLN A 2 -14.94 0.70 -1.46
C GLN A 2 -16.35 1.17 -1.03
N GLN A 3 -17.20 1.48 -2.00
CA GLN A 3 -18.61 1.81 -1.81
C GLN A 3 -19.47 1.04 -2.81
N GLY A 4 -20.16 0.00 -2.34
CA GLY A 4 -20.87 -0.93 -3.22
C GLY A 4 -19.90 -1.61 -4.18
N LYS A 5 -20.14 -1.42 -5.49
CA LYS A 5 -19.28 -1.94 -6.56
C LYS A 5 -18.12 -1.02 -6.93
N SER A 6 -18.19 0.25 -6.52
CA SER A 6 -17.17 1.24 -6.84
C SER A 6 -16.01 1.19 -5.84
N VAL A 7 -14.80 1.44 -6.32
CA VAL A 7 -13.59 1.58 -5.49
C VAL A 7 -12.85 2.87 -5.81
N ARG A 8 -12.46 3.61 -4.78
CA ARG A 8 -11.48 4.70 -4.88
C ARG A 8 -10.12 4.21 -4.42
N LEU A 9 -9.11 4.33 -5.27
CA LEU A 9 -7.72 4.02 -5.00
C LEU A 9 -6.90 5.31 -5.00
N THR A 10 -6.24 5.60 -3.88
CA THR A 10 -5.35 6.75 -3.77
C THR A 10 -3.94 6.24 -3.53
N VAL A 11 -3.01 6.60 -4.41
CA VAL A 11 -1.61 6.17 -4.37
C VAL A 11 -0.73 7.37 -4.08
N ALA A 12 0.05 7.30 -3.01
CA ALA A 12 1.13 8.25 -2.74
C ALA A 12 2.45 7.60 -3.14
N CYS A 13 3.10 8.12 -4.18
CA CYS A 13 4.31 7.56 -4.76
C CYS A 13 5.37 8.66 -4.90
N ALA A 14 6.44 8.54 -4.11
CA ALA A 14 7.61 9.39 -4.21
C ALA A 14 8.31 9.16 -5.56
N MET A 15 8.47 10.22 -6.35
CA MET A 15 9.21 10.16 -7.61
C MET A 15 10.66 10.58 -7.40
N ILE A 16 11.60 9.90 -8.05
CA ILE A 16 13.04 10.15 -7.86
C ILE A 16 13.51 11.16 -8.91
N GLY A 17 13.79 12.40 -8.47
CA GLY A 17 14.06 13.53 -9.36
C GLY A 17 15.22 13.33 -10.34
N ARG A 18 16.26 12.55 -9.98
CA ARG A 18 17.39 12.28 -10.89
C ARG A 18 17.01 11.49 -12.15
N HIS A 19 15.83 10.88 -12.17
CA HIS A 19 15.29 10.12 -13.30
C HIS A 19 14.28 10.92 -14.13
N LEU A 20 14.02 12.18 -13.77
CA LEU A 20 13.09 13.08 -14.44
C LEU A 20 13.86 14.32 -14.90
N ALA A 21 13.92 14.57 -16.21
CA ALA A 21 14.67 15.71 -16.75
C ALA A 21 13.88 17.01 -16.61
N HIS A 22 12.56 16.93 -16.77
CA HIS A 22 11.65 18.08 -16.79
C HIS A 22 10.37 17.82 -15.98
N GLY A 23 9.64 18.88 -15.65
CA GLY A 23 8.36 18.77 -14.93
C GLY A 23 7.32 17.96 -15.69
N ASP A 24 7.33 18.00 -17.03
CA ASP A 24 6.43 17.20 -17.85
C ASP A 24 6.67 15.70 -17.71
N ASP A 25 7.92 15.26 -17.47
CA ASP A 25 8.25 13.86 -17.24
C ASP A 25 7.57 13.34 -15.96
N TYR A 26 7.53 14.15 -14.90
CA TYR A 26 6.82 13.82 -13.66
C TYR A 26 5.33 13.53 -13.94
N PHE A 27 4.67 14.40 -14.70
CA PHE A 27 3.25 14.24 -15.01
C PHE A 27 3.00 13.06 -15.94
N ALA A 28 3.91 12.78 -16.88
CA ALA A 28 3.85 11.60 -17.72
C ALA A 28 3.94 10.31 -16.90
N GLU A 29 4.92 10.19 -16.01
CA GLU A 29 5.08 9.05 -15.09
C GLU A 29 3.87 8.91 -14.15
N ARG A 30 3.34 10.01 -13.63
CA ARG A 30 2.14 10.02 -12.79
C ARG A 30 0.93 9.46 -13.54
N SER A 31 0.75 9.88 -14.80
CA SER A 31 -0.32 9.38 -15.66
C SER A 31 -0.14 7.90 -15.99
N ALA A 32 1.08 7.45 -16.29
CA ALA A 32 1.38 6.05 -16.54
C ALA A 32 1.08 5.17 -15.31
N LEU A 33 1.47 5.61 -14.11
CA LEU A 33 1.15 4.93 -12.86
C LEU A 33 -0.37 4.87 -12.60
N ARG A 34 -1.09 5.96 -12.87
CA ARG A 34 -2.56 5.98 -12.76
C ARG A 34 -3.20 4.95 -13.68
N THR A 35 -2.77 4.87 -14.94
CA THR A 35 -3.27 3.89 -15.92
C THR A 35 -2.99 2.47 -15.44
N LEU A 36 -1.76 2.18 -15.02
CA LEU A 36 -1.37 0.86 -14.52
C LEU A 36 -2.24 0.42 -13.33
N VAL A 37 -2.48 1.31 -12.38
CA VAL A 37 -3.31 0.99 -11.21
C VAL A 37 -4.78 0.75 -11.61
N ALA A 38 -5.30 1.49 -12.58
CA ALA A 38 -6.65 1.27 -13.11
C ALA A 38 -6.77 -0.10 -13.81
N GLU A 39 -5.79 -0.45 -14.65
CA GLU A 39 -5.73 -1.75 -15.33
C GLU A 39 -5.64 -2.91 -14.32
N LEU A 40 -4.81 -2.77 -13.29
CA LEU A 40 -4.72 -3.76 -12.21
C LEU A 40 -6.04 -3.88 -11.43
N ALA A 41 -6.71 -2.77 -11.15
CA ALA A 41 -8.01 -2.79 -10.48
C ALA A 41 -9.05 -3.56 -11.31
N GLU A 42 -9.10 -3.33 -12.62
CA GLU A 42 -9.98 -4.05 -13.54
C GLU A 42 -9.67 -5.55 -13.57
N GLN A 43 -8.39 -5.93 -13.66
CA GLN A 43 -7.94 -7.34 -13.61
C GLN A 43 -8.37 -8.05 -12.32
N HIS A 44 -8.52 -7.31 -11.21
CA HIS A 44 -9.00 -7.81 -9.93
C HIS A 44 -10.52 -7.66 -9.73
N GLY A 45 -11.27 -7.39 -10.79
CA GLY A 45 -12.74 -7.35 -10.77
C GLY A 45 -13.35 -6.02 -10.31
N PHE A 46 -12.55 -4.96 -10.16
CA PHE A 46 -13.02 -3.63 -9.83
C PHE A 46 -13.22 -2.79 -11.11
N THR A 47 -14.30 -3.07 -11.83
CA THR A 47 -14.65 -2.39 -13.09
C THR A 47 -15.06 -0.92 -12.89
N GLU A 48 -15.50 -0.55 -11.69
CA GLU A 48 -15.83 0.83 -11.31
C GLU A 48 -14.74 1.37 -10.39
N SER A 49 -13.58 1.78 -10.94
CA SER A 49 -12.46 2.32 -10.17
C SER A 49 -12.20 3.81 -10.43
N ASP A 50 -11.95 4.54 -9.34
CA ASP A 50 -11.52 5.95 -9.31
C ASP A 50 -10.10 5.99 -8.76
N VAL A 51 -9.10 6.28 -9.62
CA VAL A 51 -7.69 6.22 -9.27
C VAL A 51 -7.09 7.61 -9.24
N ASP A 52 -6.53 7.97 -8.09
CA ASP A 52 -5.74 9.20 -7.90
C ASP A 52 -4.32 8.84 -7.46
N VAL A 53 -3.34 9.52 -8.04
CA VAL A 53 -1.92 9.36 -7.74
C VAL A 53 -1.41 10.72 -7.29
N ASN A 54 -0.70 10.80 -6.16
CA ASN A 54 -0.15 12.04 -5.62
C ASN A 54 -1.19 13.17 -5.57
N ALA A 55 -2.33 12.89 -4.93
CA ALA A 55 -3.50 13.77 -4.84
C ALA A 55 -3.23 15.20 -4.29
N ALA A 56 -2.11 15.38 -3.58
CA ALA A 56 -1.70 16.66 -3.01
C ALA A 56 -0.89 17.54 -3.99
N ASP A 57 -0.53 17.03 -5.16
CA ASP A 57 0.16 17.81 -6.17
C ASP A 57 -0.65 19.05 -6.57
N GLY A 58 0.02 20.19 -6.69
CA GLY A 58 -0.61 21.47 -7.02
C GLY A 58 -1.38 22.15 -5.87
N ALA A 59 -1.34 21.60 -4.65
CA ALA A 59 -1.91 22.27 -3.46
C ALA A 59 -1.25 23.64 -3.16
N SER A 60 -0.01 23.82 -3.61
CA SER A 60 0.66 25.11 -3.71
C SER A 60 1.52 25.17 -4.98
N GLN A 61 1.97 26.36 -5.36
CA GLN A 61 2.76 26.54 -6.56
C GLN A 61 4.04 25.69 -6.51
N GLY A 62 4.18 24.74 -7.43
CA GLY A 62 5.34 23.84 -7.52
C GLY A 62 5.31 22.67 -6.53
N ALA A 63 4.22 22.43 -5.80
CA ALA A 63 4.09 21.26 -4.95
C ALA A 63 3.97 19.99 -5.80
N LEU A 64 5.04 19.21 -5.86
CA LEU A 64 5.13 17.89 -6.47
C LEU A 64 5.77 16.91 -5.48
N TYR A 65 5.36 15.64 -5.50
CA TYR A 65 5.96 14.61 -4.64
C TYR A 65 7.29 14.08 -5.23
N LEU A 66 8.29 14.96 -5.30
CA LEU A 66 9.65 14.66 -5.73
C LEU A 66 10.56 14.37 -4.54
N THR A 67 11.47 13.42 -4.72
CA THR A 67 12.49 13.01 -3.76
C THR A 67 13.83 12.75 -4.44
N VAL A 68 14.93 12.79 -3.68
CA VAL A 68 16.28 12.44 -4.12
C VAL A 68 16.53 10.94 -3.96
N THR A 69 16.04 10.36 -2.86
CA THR A 69 16.34 8.98 -2.43
C THR A 69 15.20 7.99 -2.66
N GLY A 70 14.00 8.47 -3.00
CA GLY A 70 12.82 7.62 -3.20
C GLY A 70 11.99 7.37 -1.94
N THR A 71 12.26 8.09 -0.85
CA THR A 71 11.48 8.01 0.40
C THR A 71 11.24 9.40 0.99
N SER A 72 10.04 9.64 1.54
CA SER A 72 9.74 10.90 2.24
C SER A 72 10.52 11.09 3.54
N ALA A 73 11.18 10.04 4.05
CA ALA A 73 12.03 10.15 5.24
C ALA A 73 13.18 11.16 5.05
N GLU A 74 13.61 11.41 3.81
CA GLU A 74 14.61 12.47 3.53
C GLU A 74 14.08 13.88 3.80
N ALA A 75 12.76 14.05 3.82
CA ALA A 75 12.05 15.32 3.99
C ALA A 75 11.44 15.47 5.40
N GLY A 76 11.82 14.59 6.34
CA GLY A 76 11.44 14.69 7.75
C GLY A 76 10.31 13.78 8.22
N ASP A 77 9.81 12.87 7.37
CA ASP A 77 8.87 11.83 7.81
C ASP A 77 9.59 10.77 8.67
N ASP A 78 9.01 10.44 9.82
CA ASP A 78 9.53 9.43 10.74
C ASP A 78 8.82 8.08 10.61
N GLY A 79 9.53 7.00 10.94
CA GLY A 79 9.01 5.62 10.95
C GLY A 79 9.18 4.91 12.29
N GLN A 80 8.19 4.12 12.69
CA GLN A 80 8.27 3.28 13.89
C GLN A 80 7.77 1.84 13.64
N VAL A 81 8.44 0.87 14.27
CA VAL A 81 8.01 -0.53 14.27
C VAL A 81 6.58 -0.68 14.79
N GLY A 82 5.76 -1.45 14.07
CA GLY A 82 4.36 -1.70 14.45
C GLY A 82 3.36 -0.60 14.08
N ARG A 83 3.79 0.45 13.37
CA ARG A 83 2.91 1.52 12.86
C ARG A 83 2.46 1.34 11.40
N GLY A 84 2.79 0.21 10.79
CA GLY A 84 2.41 -0.12 9.41
C GLY A 84 1.51 -1.35 9.32
N ASN A 85 1.73 -2.13 8.27
CA ASN A 85 0.96 -3.32 7.91
C ASN A 85 0.98 -4.40 9.01
N ARG A 86 -0.08 -5.22 9.03
CA ARG A 86 -0.13 -6.48 9.81
C ARG A 86 0.63 -7.59 9.07
N VAL A 87 0.69 -8.79 9.66
CA VAL A 87 1.43 -9.94 9.07
C VAL A 87 0.90 -10.40 7.71
N ASN A 88 -0.35 -10.06 7.38
CA ASN A 88 -0.94 -10.30 6.06
C ASN A 88 -0.55 -9.22 5.02
N GLY A 89 0.24 -8.22 5.41
CA GLY A 89 0.68 -7.14 4.53
C GLY A 89 -0.29 -5.97 4.39
N LEU A 90 -1.42 -5.95 5.12
CA LEU A 90 -2.44 -4.91 5.01
C LEU A 90 -2.83 -4.29 6.36
N ILE A 91 -3.51 -3.14 6.30
CA ILE A 91 -4.29 -2.57 7.41
C ILE A 91 -5.76 -2.67 7.02
N THR A 92 -6.54 -3.49 7.74
CA THR A 92 -7.92 -3.84 7.37
C THR A 92 -8.90 -3.50 8.51
N PRO A 93 -9.38 -2.25 8.62
CA PRO A 93 -10.25 -1.82 9.71
C PRO A 93 -11.54 -2.65 9.88
N CYS A 94 -12.03 -3.25 8.79
CA CYS A 94 -13.23 -4.09 8.78
C CYS A 94 -12.97 -5.57 9.07
N ARG A 95 -11.77 -5.95 9.54
CA ARG A 95 -11.41 -7.32 9.94
C ARG A 95 -10.82 -7.29 11.37
N PRO A 96 -10.93 -8.38 12.13
CA PRO A 96 -10.17 -8.53 13.37
C PRO A 96 -8.67 -8.39 13.10
N MET A 97 -7.97 -7.60 13.91
CA MET A 97 -6.53 -7.38 13.80
C MET A 97 -5.86 -7.49 15.16
N SER A 98 -4.71 -8.17 15.20
CA SER A 98 -3.78 -8.05 16.32
C SER A 98 -3.08 -6.68 16.29
N LEU A 99 -2.82 -6.11 17.47
CA LEU A 99 -1.99 -4.91 17.62
C LEU A 99 -0.51 -5.24 17.89
N GLU A 100 -0.16 -6.53 18.01
CA GLU A 100 1.22 -6.96 18.22
C GLU A 100 2.10 -6.64 17.01
N ALA A 101 3.23 -5.99 17.27
CA ALA A 101 4.26 -5.77 16.27
C ALA A 101 5.09 -7.07 16.11
N ALA A 102 4.95 -7.74 14.96
CA ALA A 102 5.67 -8.98 14.67
C ALA A 102 7.15 -8.75 14.31
N ALA A 103 7.46 -7.62 13.66
CA ALA A 103 8.83 -7.30 13.22
C ALA A 103 9.78 -7.17 14.43
N GLY A 104 10.99 -7.74 14.31
CA GLY A 104 12.01 -7.72 15.36
C GLY A 104 11.79 -8.68 16.53
N LYS A 105 10.62 -9.31 16.68
CA LYS A 105 10.36 -10.29 17.75
C LYS A 105 11.03 -11.63 17.48
N ASN A 106 11.45 -12.31 18.55
CA ASN A 106 12.09 -13.63 18.50
C ASN A 106 11.15 -14.65 17.81
N PRO A 107 11.57 -15.28 16.69
CA PRO A 107 10.71 -16.19 15.93
C PRO A 107 10.46 -17.55 16.61
N VAL A 108 11.21 -17.89 17.67
CA VAL A 108 11.11 -19.19 18.37
C VAL A 108 10.23 -19.10 19.61
N SER A 109 10.33 -18.01 20.37
CA SER A 109 9.68 -17.92 21.69
C SER A 109 8.58 -16.87 21.80
N HIS A 110 8.50 -15.89 20.89
CA HIS A 110 7.51 -14.82 21.02
C HIS A 110 6.17 -15.23 20.42
N VAL A 111 5.25 -15.68 21.29
CA VAL A 111 3.92 -16.17 20.89
C VAL A 111 3.13 -15.16 20.04
N GLY A 112 3.24 -13.85 20.31
CA GLY A 112 2.55 -12.83 19.50
C GLY A 112 2.99 -12.80 18.03
N LYS A 113 4.23 -13.18 17.72
CA LYS A 113 4.72 -13.29 16.34
C LYS A 113 4.28 -14.63 15.75
N ILE A 114 4.54 -15.71 16.48
CA ILE A 114 4.28 -17.08 16.05
C ILE A 114 2.79 -17.28 15.75
N TYR A 115 1.90 -16.83 16.64
CA TYR A 115 0.46 -17.02 16.47
C TYR A 115 -0.11 -16.19 15.33
N ASN A 116 0.37 -14.96 15.10
CA ASN A 116 -0.09 -14.17 13.95
C ASN A 116 0.30 -14.83 12.62
N ILE A 117 1.53 -15.35 12.52
CA ILE A 117 1.98 -16.08 11.31
C ILE A 117 1.21 -17.40 11.16
N ALA A 118 1.15 -18.21 12.21
CA ALA A 118 0.43 -19.48 12.19
C ALA A 118 -1.06 -19.33 11.86
N ALA A 119 -1.73 -18.30 12.39
CA ALA A 119 -3.13 -18.03 12.07
C ALA A 119 -3.34 -17.71 10.58
N ARG A 120 -2.40 -16.98 9.97
CA ARG A 120 -2.40 -16.73 8.52
C ARG A 120 -2.19 -18.03 7.74
N ASP A 121 -1.17 -18.80 8.08
CA ASP A 121 -0.84 -20.06 7.38
C ASP A 121 -1.98 -21.08 7.46
N ILE A 122 -2.62 -21.20 8.63
CA ILE A 122 -3.79 -22.05 8.84
C ILE A 122 -4.94 -21.59 7.94
N ALA A 123 -5.25 -20.28 7.92
CA ALA A 123 -6.33 -19.75 7.10
C ALA A 123 -6.09 -19.98 5.60
N GLU A 124 -4.87 -19.71 5.12
CA GLU A 124 -4.48 -19.94 3.72
C GLU A 124 -4.56 -21.45 3.37
N THR A 125 -4.12 -22.32 4.27
CA THR A 125 -4.19 -23.79 4.08
C THR A 125 -5.64 -24.27 3.99
N ILE A 126 -6.53 -23.76 4.86
CA ILE A 126 -7.95 -24.11 4.85
C ILE A 126 -8.61 -23.64 3.55
N CYS A 127 -8.37 -22.39 3.14
CA CYS A 127 -8.92 -21.84 1.90
C CYS A 127 -8.43 -22.59 0.64
N ALA A 128 -7.20 -23.10 0.65
CA ALA A 128 -6.67 -23.89 -0.46
C ALA A 128 -7.20 -25.33 -0.49
N ALA A 129 -7.46 -25.92 0.69
CA ALA A 129 -7.88 -27.32 0.81
C ALA A 129 -9.39 -27.52 0.62
N LEU A 130 -10.20 -26.51 0.89
CA LEU A 130 -11.65 -26.56 0.79
C LEU A 130 -12.13 -25.71 -0.39
N SER A 131 -12.98 -26.29 -1.24
CA SER A 131 -13.69 -25.52 -2.27
C SER A 131 -14.66 -24.53 -1.61
N GLU A 132 -14.84 -23.35 -2.21
CA GLU A 132 -15.91 -22.43 -1.81
C GLU A 132 -17.25 -23.18 -1.86
N VAL A 133 -18.03 -23.05 -0.79
CA VAL A 133 -19.39 -23.61 -0.65
C VAL A 133 -20.40 -22.61 -1.18
#